data_AF-A0A528ALC1-F1
#
_entry.id   AF-A0A528ALC1-F1
#
_cell.length_a   1.000
_cell.length_b   1.000
_cell.length_c   1.000
_cell.angle_alpha   90.00
_cell.angle_beta   90.00
_cell.angle_gamma   90.00
#
_symmetry.space_group_name_H-M   'P 1'
#
loop_
_entity.id
_entity.type
_entity.pdbx_description
1 polymer ?
#
loop_
_entity_poly.entity_id
_entity_poly.type
_entity_poly.pdbx_seq_one_letter_code
_entity_poly.pdbx_strand_id
1 'polypeptide(L)'
;MRSTRNHWSLEGLAKLIHPVVRGWLNYYGRFYRTECVQVLRHVNDAIARWARRKYKRLKGRKIASVYWLGRLARRDPNLLYLWRIGIRPAAGR
;
A
#
# COMPACT_ATOMS: atom_id res chain seq x y z
N MET A 1 25.34 16.89 9.88
CA MET A 1 24.04 16.26 10.21
C MET A 1 23.66 15.23 9.14
N ARG A 2 23.73 13.93 9.43
CA ARG A 2 23.23 12.87 8.53
C ARG A 2 21.71 12.83 8.61
N SER A 3 21.02 13.12 7.51
CA SER A 3 19.58 12.85 7.37
C SER A 3 19.33 11.37 7.70
N THR A 4 18.57 11.08 8.76
CA THR A 4 18.10 9.74 9.12
C THR A 4 17.28 9.18 7.97
N ARG A 5 17.94 8.42 7.10
CA ARG A 5 17.39 7.95 5.83
C ARG A 5 16.44 6.80 6.16
N ASN A 6 15.14 7.11 6.25
CA ASN A 6 14.02 6.20 6.50
C ASN A 6 14.32 4.75 6.05
N HIS A 7 14.77 3.91 6.98
CA HIS A 7 15.34 2.57 6.75
C HIS A 7 14.30 1.54 6.34
N TRP A 8 13.03 1.90 6.44
CA TRP A 8 11.89 1.04 6.19
C TRP A 8 11.89 0.56 4.73
N SER A 9 11.90 -0.75 4.50
CA SER A 9 11.67 -1.34 3.19
C SER A 9 10.16 -1.55 2.96
N LEU A 10 9.75 -1.84 1.72
CA LEU A 10 8.33 -2.12 1.47
C LEU A 10 7.91 -3.45 2.09
N GLU A 11 8.81 -4.42 2.13
CA GLU A 11 8.68 -5.70 2.80
C GLU A 11 8.55 -5.51 4.33
N GLY A 12 9.31 -4.56 4.90
CA GLY A 12 9.18 -4.19 6.31
C GLY A 12 7.82 -3.58 6.62
N LEU A 13 7.34 -2.68 5.77
CA LEU A 13 5.98 -2.13 5.87
C LEU A 13 4.92 -3.22 5.71
N ALA A 14 5.12 -4.16 4.79
CA ALA A 14 4.21 -5.27 4.57
C ALA A 14 4.02 -6.11 5.83
N LYS A 15 5.13 -6.47 6.51
CA LYS A 15 5.09 -7.24 7.76
C LYS A 15 4.26 -6.56 8.85
N LEU A 16 4.26 -5.23 8.92
CA LEU A 16 3.43 -4.48 9.86
C LEU A 16 1.95 -4.42 9.45
N ILE A 17 1.69 -4.25 8.16
CA ILE A 17 0.33 -4.04 7.63
C ILE A 17 -0.46 -5.35 7.60
N HIS A 18 0.19 -6.48 7.32
CA HIS A 18 -0.45 -7.80 7.17
C HIS A 18 -1.37 -8.20 8.35
N PRO A 19 -0.90 -8.24 9.62
CA PRO A 19 -1.75 -8.66 10.72
C PRO A 19 -2.91 -7.69 10.98
N VAL A 20 -2.67 -6.38 10.84
CA VAL A 20 -3.70 -5.34 11.05
C VAL A 20 -4.83 -5.50 10.04
N VAL A 21 -4.49 -5.60 8.75
CA VAL A 21 -5.48 -5.77 7.67
C VAL A 21 -6.26 -7.08 7.83
N ARG A 22 -5.59 -8.17 8.22
CA ARG A 22 -6.25 -9.46 8.44
C ARG A 22 -7.25 -9.39 9.59
N GLY A 23 -6.87 -8.82 10.74
CA GLY A 23 -7.76 -8.64 11.87
C GLY A 23 -8.97 -7.77 11.52
N TRP A 24 -8.73 -6.66 10.83
CA TRP A 24 -9.80 -5.75 10.40
C TRP A 24 -10.81 -6.41 9.47
N LEU A 25 -10.35 -7.18 8.48
CA LEU A 25 -11.23 -7.92 7.57
C LEU A 25 -12.00 -9.04 8.28
N ASN A 26 -11.36 -9.75 9.21
CA ASN A 26 -12.03 -10.81 9.96
C ASN A 26 -13.15 -10.27 10.85
N TYR A 27 -12.95 -9.09 11.46
CA TYR A 27 -13.94 -8.49 12.34
C TYR A 27 -14.99 -7.67 11.59
N TYR A 28 -14.57 -6.68 10.80
CA TYR A 28 -15.48 -5.73 10.14
C TYR A 28 -15.96 -6.18 8.76
N GLY A 29 -15.23 -7.08 8.08
CA GLY A 29 -15.51 -7.46 6.70
C GLY A 29 -16.86 -8.16 6.49
N ARG A 30 -17.43 -8.77 7.54
CA ARG A 30 -18.76 -9.40 7.50
C ARG A 30 -19.90 -8.38 7.43
N PHE A 31 -19.74 -7.22 8.04
CA PHE A 31 -20.83 -6.25 8.25
C PHE A 31 -20.70 -5.01 7.36
N TYR A 32 -19.48 -4.59 7.04
CA TYR A 32 -19.19 -3.32 6.35
C TYR A 32 -18.23 -3.52 5.19
N ARG A 33 -18.61 -4.37 4.22
CA ARG A 33 -17.71 -4.80 3.14
C ARG A 33 -17.22 -3.61 2.30
N THR A 34 -18.10 -2.67 2.00
CA THR A 34 -17.79 -1.47 1.19
C THR A 34 -16.84 -0.52 1.89
N GLU A 35 -17.08 -0.24 3.16
CA GLU A 35 -16.30 0.64 4.03
C GLU A 35 -14.93 0.02 4.31
N CYS A 36 -14.89 -1.29 4.58
CA CYS A 36 -13.63 -2.05 4.69
C CYS A 36 -12.78 -1.87 3.43
N VAL A 37 -13.36 -1.97 2.24
CA VAL A 37 -12.63 -1.75 0.98
C VAL A 37 -12.11 -0.32 0.87
N GLN A 38 -12.89 0.69 1.30
CA GLN A 38 -12.44 2.08 1.31
C GLN A 38 -11.24 2.30 2.23
N VAL A 39 -11.28 1.76 3.45
CA VAL A 39 -10.16 1.82 4.41
C VAL A 39 -8.90 1.19 3.81
N LEU A 40 -9.03 0.02 3.18
CA LEU A 40 -7.89 -0.68 2.57
C LEU A 40 -7.36 0.04 1.32
N ARG A 41 -8.19 0.81 0.61
CA ARG A 41 -7.73 1.73 -0.44
C ARG A 41 -6.91 2.89 0.15
N HIS A 42 -7.30 3.43 1.31
CA HIS A 42 -6.49 4.44 2.00
C HIS A 42 -5.12 3.91 2.46
N VAL A 43 -5.02 2.62 2.81
CA VAL A 43 -3.73 1.98 3.07
C VAL A 43 -2.83 2.03 1.83
N ASN A 44 -3.37 1.72 0.64
CA ASN A 44 -2.63 1.86 -0.63
C ASN A 44 -2.16 3.31 -0.86
N ASP A 45 -3.02 4.31 -0.61
CA ASP A 45 -2.66 5.72 -0.75
C ASP A 45 -1.57 6.15 0.24
N ALA A 46 -1.60 5.63 1.46
CA ALA A 46 -0.58 5.88 2.47
C ALA A 46 0.78 5.31 2.04
N ILE A 47 0.80 4.09 1.48
CA ILE A 47 2.01 3.48 0.93
C ILE A 47 2.52 4.28 -0.28
N ALA A 48 1.63 4.72 -1.17
CA ALA A 48 2.02 5.56 -2.31
C ALA A 48 2.61 6.90 -1.83
N ARG A 49 2.05 7.50 -0.77
CA ARG A 49 2.60 8.71 -0.12
C ARG A 49 3.97 8.45 0.50
N TRP A 50 4.16 7.32 1.17
CA TRP A 50 5.47 6.90 1.68
C TRP A 50 6.48 6.74 0.53
N ALA A 51 6.08 6.11 -0.58
CA ALA A 51 6.94 5.92 -1.75
C ALA A 51 7.39 7.26 -2.36
N ARG A 52 6.51 8.28 -2.39
CA ARG A 52 6.88 9.64 -2.81
C ARG A 52 7.90 10.31 -1.91
N ARG A 53 7.88 10.01 -0.61
CA ARG A 53 8.88 10.52 0.36
C ARG A 53 10.20 9.77 0.24
N LYS A 54 10.16 8.46 -0.03
CA LYS A 54 11.35 7.60 -0.13
C LYS A 54 12.11 7.77 -1.45
N TYR A 55 11.41 7.82 -2.57
CA TYR A 55 12.03 7.79 -3.91
C TYR A 55 11.99 9.18 -4.55
N LYS A 56 13.18 9.77 -4.79
CA LYS A 56 13.30 11.09 -5.45
C LYS A 56 12.53 11.18 -6.78
N ARG A 57 12.56 10.10 -7.59
CA ARG A 57 11.82 10.02 -8.88
C ARG A 57 10.30 10.11 -8.76
N LEU A 58 9.73 9.86 -7.58
CA LEU A 58 8.29 9.92 -7.31
C LEU A 58 7.89 11.20 -6.56
N LYS A 59 8.84 12.03 -6.13
CA LYS A 59 8.58 13.25 -5.35
C LYS A 59 7.64 14.18 -6.14
N GLY A 60 6.59 14.68 -5.47
CA GLY A 60 5.56 15.54 -6.09
C GLY A 60 4.58 14.81 -7.03
N ARG A 61 4.91 13.62 -7.54
CA ARG A 61 4.11 12.94 -8.57
C ARG A 61 3.09 11.97 -7.95
N LYS A 62 1.92 12.48 -7.54
CA LYS A 62 0.84 11.67 -6.91
C LYS A 62 0.42 10.48 -7.79
N ILE A 63 -0.01 10.75 -9.02
CA ILE A 63 -0.50 9.70 -9.94
C ILE A 63 0.60 8.68 -10.24
N ALA A 64 1.82 9.14 -10.55
CA ALA A 64 2.93 8.24 -10.84
C ALA A 64 3.30 7.32 -9.66
N SER A 65 3.13 7.78 -8.42
CA SER A 65 3.36 6.94 -7.25
C SER A 65 2.31 5.85 -7.07
N VAL A 66 1.04 6.15 -7.38
CA VAL A 66 -0.04 5.17 -7.40
C VAL A 66 0.21 4.14 -8.48
N TYR A 67 0.53 4.58 -9.71
CA TYR A 67 0.85 3.67 -10.82
C TYR A 67 2.08 2.82 -10.57
N TRP A 68 3.13 3.38 -9.97
CA TRP A 68 4.29 2.62 -9.54
C TRP A 68 3.90 1.51 -8.55
N LEU A 69 3.05 1.83 -7.56
CA LEU A 69 2.57 0.86 -6.59
C LEU A 69 1.67 -0.20 -7.25
N GLY A 70 0.79 0.20 -8.17
CA GLY A 70 -0.07 -0.72 -8.92
C GLY A 70 0.73 -1.67 -9.81
N ARG A 71 1.82 -1.21 -10.45
CA ARG A 71 2.70 -2.09 -11.23
C ARG A 71 3.41 -3.10 -10.34
N LEU A 72 3.81 -2.67 -9.15
CA LEU A 72 4.41 -3.56 -8.17
C LEU A 72 3.39 -4.61 -7.67
N ALA A 73 2.15 -4.20 -7.41
CA ALA A 73 1.07 -5.11 -7.03
C ALA A 73 0.70 -6.13 -8.13
N ARG A 74 0.90 -5.79 -9.41
CA ARG A 74 0.76 -6.75 -10.52
C ARG A 74 1.93 -7.73 -10.56
N ARG A 75 3.16 -7.26 -10.32
CA ARG A 75 4.38 -8.09 -10.35
C ARG A 75 4.47 -9.05 -9.16
N ASP A 76 4.15 -8.56 -7.97
CA ASP A 76 4.16 -9.32 -6.73
C ASP A 76 2.87 -9.07 -5.93
N PRO A 77 1.78 -9.80 -6.28
CA PRO A 77 0.51 -9.65 -5.58
C PRO A 77 0.52 -10.19 -4.15
N ASN A 78 1.56 -10.95 -3.75
CA ASN A 78 1.64 -11.56 -2.43
C ASN A 78 2.38 -10.68 -1.40
N LEU A 79 3.08 -9.64 -1.85
CA LEU A 79 3.80 -8.71 -0.99
C LEU A 79 2.90 -8.04 0.06
N LEU A 80 1.66 -7.70 -0.30
CA LEU A 80 0.66 -7.17 0.63
C LEU A 80 -0.59 -8.05 0.64
N TYR A 81 -1.07 -8.38 1.84
CA TYR A 81 -2.31 -9.13 2.01
C TYR A 81 -3.49 -8.49 1.25
N LEU A 82 -3.59 -7.15 1.28
CA LEU A 82 -4.63 -6.41 0.55
C LEU A 82 -4.56 -6.58 -0.98
N TRP A 83 -3.37 -6.79 -1.55
CA TRP A 83 -3.22 -7.06 -2.99
C TRP A 83 -3.61 -8.49 -3.36
N ARG A 84 -3.32 -9.44 -2.45
CA ARG A 84 -3.70 -10.85 -2.61
C ARG A 84 -5.21 -11.02 -2.69
N ILE A 85 -5.96 -10.26 -1.88
CA ILE A 85 -7.44 -10.26 -1.89
C ILE A 85 -8.06 -9.36 -2.98
N GLY A 86 -7.25 -8.78 -3.88
CA GLY A 86 -7.73 -8.02 -5.03
C GLY A 86 -7.82 -6.50 -4.86
N ILE A 87 -7.49 -5.94 -3.70
CA ILE A 87 -7.52 -4.49 -3.45
C ILE A 87 -6.20 -3.88 -3.92
N ARG A 88 -6.09 -3.64 -5.23
CA ARG A 88 -4.85 -3.19 -5.88
C ARG A 88 -4.97 -1.72 -6.34
N PRO A 89 -3.89 -0.92 -6.25
CA PRO A 89 -3.86 0.39 -6.88
C PRO A 89 -3.92 0.26 -8.40
N ALA A 90 -4.39 1.32 -9.08
CA ALA A 90 -4.28 1.41 -10.53
C ALA A 90 -2.80 1.39 -10.94
N ALA A 91 -2.45 0.68 -12.02
CA ALA A 91 -1.06 0.58 -12.49
C ALA A 91 -0.73 1.46 -13.71
N GLY A 92 -1.70 2.23 -14.21
CA GLY A 92 -1.64 2.84 -15.54
C GLY A 92 -1.86 1.82 -16.66
N ARG A 93 -2.07 2.33 -17.87
CA ARG A 93 -1.89 1.56 -19.12
C ARG A 93 -0.41 1.32 -19.33
#